data_AF-A0A2R8BU46-F1
#
_entry.id   AF-A0A2R8BU46-F1
#
_cell.length_a   1.000
_cell.length_b   1.000
_cell.length_c   1.000
_cell.angle_alpha   90.00
_cell.angle_beta   90.00
_cell.angle_gamma   90.00
#
_symmetry.space_group_name_H-M   'P 1'
#
loop_
_entity.id
_entity.type
_entity.pdbx_description
1 polymer ?
#
loop_
_entity_poly.entity_id
_entity_poly.type
_entity_poly.pdbx_seq_one_letter_code
_entity_poly.pdbx_strand_id
1 'polypeptide(L)'
;MVFAADAAKTMSIAPDIQARLLEQLARFEVEPFERARAIAGWRSPDVAALDLGREEALLSVLRQALYLGDRNVARQPLRHVAAQLGITLDEHDDDWTALAYEATKVLLDVSQERYRRQQGLYDRPTVFFRPAVAASGSSATRPAATLAGATVAPAAFACASAEPEPARAATLATSEPGANAMQPEAVTPALLEEMTTCEPAVPSSKVSAALHGSTSLTPIIVPAGLQNPEGYDEESWQKVRIAARPPRILIDRKLLTEESLAAIEKERGITLPEAVNLYLELRGLGDMKDFDKDQKRFPANGARWQKENTSNARLATTFWPEMLGDGAVDEIEVDAVNDALTHLLKVPANHGRSPKDRGRYQFIEMADAKDRKIPLRRHILTSDTGMGRNLRNGRLG
;
A
#
# COMPACT_ATOMS: atom_id res chain seq x y z
N MET A 1 10.94 -44.94 28.72
CA MET A 1 10.13 -43.77 28.33
C MET A 1 10.65 -42.52 29.05
N VAL A 2 11.75 -41.92 28.58
CA VAL A 2 12.24 -40.60 29.05
C VAL A 2 13.03 -39.97 27.90
N PHE A 3 12.36 -39.40 26.89
CA PHE A 3 13.02 -38.60 25.83
C PHE A 3 12.08 -37.58 25.17
N ALA A 4 10.98 -37.18 25.81
CA ALA A 4 9.98 -36.28 25.21
C ALA A 4 9.71 -35.00 26.02
N ALA A 5 10.55 -34.64 27.00
CA ALA A 5 10.31 -33.49 27.88
C ALA A 5 11.35 -32.37 27.81
N ASP A 6 12.43 -32.51 27.03
CA ASP A 6 13.54 -31.53 27.04
C ASP A 6 13.71 -30.72 25.75
N ALA A 7 12.77 -30.83 24.79
CA ALA A 7 12.79 -30.05 23.55
C ALA A 7 11.97 -28.73 23.64
N ALA A 8 11.58 -28.30 24.84
CA ALA A 8 10.72 -27.13 25.06
C ALA A 8 11.48 -25.84 25.44
N LYS A 9 12.81 -25.81 25.31
CA LYS A 9 13.64 -24.70 25.83
C LYS A 9 14.57 -24.03 24.82
N THR A 10 14.22 -24.11 23.55
CA THR A 10 14.63 -23.16 22.51
C THR A 10 13.33 -22.70 21.87
N MET A 11 12.65 -21.76 22.54
CA MET A 11 11.33 -21.30 22.12
C MET A 11 11.50 -20.35 20.94
N SER A 12 11.63 -20.91 19.74
CA SER A 12 11.61 -20.11 18.53
C SER A 12 10.30 -19.32 18.51
N ILE A 13 10.37 -18.01 18.30
CA ILE A 13 9.18 -17.18 18.26
C ILE A 13 8.34 -17.67 17.09
N ALA A 14 7.16 -18.22 17.37
CA ALA A 14 6.32 -18.77 16.32
C ALA A 14 5.99 -17.66 15.29
N PRO A 15 6.05 -17.94 13.97
CA PRO A 15 5.93 -16.91 12.93
C PRO A 15 4.63 -16.07 13.01
N ASP A 16 3.55 -16.68 13.49
CA ASP A 16 2.26 -16.04 13.75
C ASP A 16 2.33 -15.06 14.94
N ILE A 17 3.09 -15.39 15.99
CA ILE A 17 3.36 -14.48 17.11
C ILE A 17 4.20 -13.29 16.65
N GLN A 18 5.23 -13.52 15.82
CA GLN A 18 6.03 -12.47 15.21
C GLN A 18 5.17 -11.52 14.37
N ALA A 19 4.36 -12.06 13.46
CA ALA A 19 3.48 -11.24 12.61
C ALA A 19 2.52 -10.39 13.46
N ARG A 20 1.93 -10.99 14.50
CA ARG A 20 1.05 -10.28 15.44
C ARG A 20 1.78 -9.19 16.22
N LEU A 21 3.00 -9.43 16.69
CA LEU A 21 3.83 -8.42 17.37
C LEU A 21 4.09 -7.22 16.47
N LEU A 22 4.50 -7.45 15.22
CA LEU A 22 4.82 -6.40 14.25
C LEU A 22 3.58 -5.61 13.84
N GLU A 23 2.44 -6.28 13.63
CA GLU A 23 1.18 -5.60 13.35
C GLU A 23 0.73 -4.71 14.51
N GLN A 24 0.83 -5.22 15.75
CA GLN A 24 0.49 -4.43 16.93
C GLN A 24 1.45 -3.26 17.11
N LEU A 25 2.75 -3.44 16.88
CA LEU A 25 3.73 -2.36 16.88
C LEU A 25 3.32 -1.21 15.94
N ALA A 26 2.95 -1.53 14.70
CA ALA A 26 2.49 -0.51 13.75
C ALA A 26 1.24 0.24 14.27
N ARG A 27 0.26 -0.48 14.83
CA ARG A 27 -0.95 0.13 15.38
C ARG A 27 -0.68 0.99 16.61
N PHE A 28 0.15 0.52 17.54
CA PHE A 28 0.51 1.24 18.76
C PHE A 28 1.31 2.50 18.49
N GLU A 29 2.00 2.58 17.36
CA GLU A 29 2.68 3.80 16.97
C GLU A 29 1.71 4.75 16.21
N VAL A 30 0.93 4.25 15.25
CA VAL A 30 0.07 5.13 14.41
C VAL A 30 -1.14 5.66 15.17
N GLU A 31 -1.87 4.82 15.92
CA GLU A 31 -3.14 5.23 16.53
C GLU A 31 -2.97 6.32 17.61
N PRO A 32 -2.01 6.23 18.55
CA PRO A 32 -1.81 7.29 19.53
C PRO A 32 -1.31 8.59 18.89
N PHE A 33 -0.50 8.50 17.84
CA PHE A 33 -0.06 9.67 17.09
C PHE A 33 -1.25 10.40 16.44
N GLU A 34 -2.13 9.68 15.74
CA GLU A 34 -3.33 10.27 15.15
C GLU A 34 -4.28 10.82 16.22
N ARG A 35 -4.44 10.10 17.34
CA ARG A 35 -5.28 10.56 18.44
C ARG A 35 -4.72 11.84 19.07
N ALA A 36 -3.42 11.91 19.30
CA ALA A 36 -2.77 13.10 19.83
C ALA A 36 -2.97 14.30 18.90
N ARG A 37 -2.79 14.09 17.59
CA ARG A 37 -3.05 15.12 16.57
C ARG A 37 -4.51 15.55 16.51
N ALA A 38 -5.46 14.63 16.65
CA ALA A 38 -6.88 14.92 16.60
C ALA A 38 -7.35 15.76 17.81
N ILE A 39 -6.70 15.61 18.96
CA ILE A 39 -7.01 16.35 20.19
C ILE A 39 -6.19 17.64 20.29
N ALA A 40 -5.04 17.70 19.62
CA ALA A 40 -4.20 18.89 19.59
C ALA A 40 -4.98 20.10 19.06
N GLY A 41 -4.78 21.25 19.71
CA GLY A 41 -5.31 22.52 19.24
C GLY A 41 -4.66 22.96 17.92
N TRP A 42 -5.03 24.15 17.47
CA TRP A 42 -4.41 24.75 16.29
C TRP A 42 -2.92 24.93 16.51
N ARG A 43 -2.11 24.49 15.55
CA ARG A 43 -0.65 24.62 15.58
C ARG A 43 -0.23 25.77 14.67
N SER A 44 0.80 26.51 15.09
CA SER A 44 1.43 27.49 14.20
C SER A 44 2.21 26.79 13.09
N PRO A 45 2.46 27.46 11.96
CA PRO A 45 3.30 26.92 10.89
C PRO A 45 4.69 26.48 11.37
N ASP A 46 5.31 27.24 12.29
CA ASP A 46 6.63 26.91 12.84
C ASP A 46 6.62 25.61 13.64
N VAL A 47 5.59 25.38 14.47
CA VAL A 47 5.44 24.13 15.22
C VAL A 47 5.22 22.95 14.26
N ALA A 48 4.41 23.15 13.22
CA ALA A 48 4.20 22.12 12.20
C ALA A 48 5.50 21.78 11.44
N ALA A 49 6.31 22.77 11.09
CA ALA A 49 7.60 22.57 10.44
C ALA A 49 8.61 21.84 11.35
N LEU A 50 8.64 22.18 12.64
CA LEU A 50 9.48 21.49 13.63
C LEU A 50 9.07 20.03 13.81
N ASP A 51 7.77 19.73 13.89
CA ASP A 51 7.28 18.35 13.99
C ASP A 51 7.67 17.54 12.75
N LEU A 52 7.60 18.15 11.57
CA LEU A 52 7.96 17.53 10.30
C LEU A 52 9.48 17.26 10.22
N GLY A 53 10.31 18.21 10.67
CA GLY A 53 11.75 18.02 10.78
C GLY A 53 12.15 16.94 11.81
N ARG A 54 11.37 16.77 12.89
CA ARG A 54 11.58 15.67 13.86
C ARG A 54 11.31 14.30 13.22
N GLU A 55 10.24 14.16 12.46
CA GLU A 55 9.95 12.90 11.75
C GLU A 55 11.00 12.60 10.67
N GLU A 56 11.48 13.62 9.95
CA GLU A 56 12.55 13.45 8.97
C GLU A 56 13.86 12.98 9.62
N ALA A 57 14.23 13.56 10.77
CA ALA A 57 15.38 13.10 11.55
C ALA A 57 15.20 11.65 12.02
N LEU A 58 14.00 11.27 12.46
CA LEU A 58 13.69 9.88 12.85
C LEU A 58 13.84 8.92 11.66
N LEU A 59 13.33 9.29 10.49
CA LEU A 59 13.50 8.51 9.25
C LEU A 59 14.99 8.31 8.91
N SER A 60 15.80 9.36 9.05
CA SER A 60 17.24 9.28 8.83
C SER A 60 17.91 8.29 9.78
N VAL A 61 17.58 8.36 11.09
CA VAL A 61 18.11 7.45 12.11
C VAL A 61 17.71 6.00 11.82
N LEU A 62 16.46 5.74 11.45
CA LEU A 62 15.98 4.39 11.15
C LEU A 62 16.63 3.81 9.88
N ARG A 63 16.82 4.63 8.84
CA ARG A 63 17.56 4.23 7.63
C ARG A 63 19.01 3.89 7.95
N GLN A 64 19.66 4.71 8.77
CA GLN A 64 21.04 4.45 9.22
C GLN A 64 21.12 3.17 10.07
N ALA A 65 20.17 2.94 10.97
CA ALA A 65 20.11 1.74 11.79
C ALA A 65 19.95 0.48 10.92
N LEU A 66 19.09 0.52 9.89
CA LEU A 66 18.97 -0.59 8.93
C LEU A 66 20.28 -0.82 8.15
N TYR A 67 20.93 0.25 7.71
CA TYR A 67 22.20 0.18 6.97
C TYR A 67 23.33 -0.42 7.83
N LEU A 68 23.44 -0.01 9.10
CA LEU A 68 24.46 -0.51 10.03
C LEU A 68 24.06 -1.84 10.70
N GLY A 69 22.84 -2.32 10.49
CA GLY A 69 22.30 -3.48 11.18
C GLY A 69 22.02 -3.25 12.67
N ASP A 70 21.91 -2.01 13.14
CA ASP A 70 21.60 -1.69 14.54
C ASP A 70 20.16 -2.13 14.87
N ARG A 71 20.04 -3.04 15.84
CA ARG A 71 18.78 -3.61 16.33
C ARG A 71 18.25 -2.90 17.58
N ASN A 72 19.06 -2.04 18.20
CA ASN A 72 18.70 -1.42 19.48
C ASN A 72 17.55 -0.42 19.33
N VAL A 73 17.40 0.20 18.16
CA VAL A 73 16.31 1.16 17.87
C VAL A 73 14.92 0.53 18.03
N ALA A 74 14.77 -0.77 17.75
CA ALA A 74 13.50 -1.47 17.87
C ALA A 74 13.27 -2.11 19.25
N ARG A 75 14.28 -2.13 20.14
CA ARG A 75 14.23 -2.85 21.42
C ARG A 75 13.12 -2.33 22.33
N GLN A 76 13.07 -1.01 22.54
CA GLN A 76 12.10 -0.41 23.46
C GLN A 76 10.65 -0.52 22.95
N PRO A 77 10.36 -0.22 21.66
CA PRO A 77 9.03 -0.45 21.11
C PRO A 77 8.58 -1.92 21.19
N LEU A 78 9.46 -2.87 20.87
CA LEU A 78 9.13 -4.30 20.96
C LEU A 78 8.84 -4.75 22.40
N ARG A 79 9.63 -4.30 23.38
CA ARG A 79 9.35 -4.57 24.81
C ARG A 79 7.98 -4.07 25.23
N HIS A 80 7.62 -2.86 24.81
CA HIS A 80 6.33 -2.26 25.14
C HIS A 80 5.17 -3.09 24.60
N VAL A 81 5.22 -3.48 23.33
CA VAL A 81 4.18 -4.29 22.68
C VAL A 81 4.12 -5.70 23.26
N ALA A 82 5.28 -6.32 23.51
CA ALA A 82 5.34 -7.64 24.12
C ALA A 82 4.71 -7.66 25.52
N ALA A 83 4.98 -6.64 26.34
CA ALA A 83 4.37 -6.49 27.65
C ALA A 83 2.84 -6.37 27.57
N GLN A 84 2.30 -5.64 26.59
CA GLN A 84 0.84 -5.52 26.40
C GLN A 84 0.19 -6.82 25.93
N LEU A 85 0.92 -7.64 25.18
CA LEU A 85 0.45 -8.95 24.72
C LEU A 85 0.67 -10.08 25.75
N GLY A 86 1.37 -9.80 26.86
CA GLY A 86 1.75 -10.81 27.84
C GLY A 86 2.79 -11.80 27.32
N ILE A 87 3.63 -11.38 26.37
CA ILE A 87 4.68 -12.20 25.77
C ILE A 87 6.02 -11.80 26.39
N THR A 88 6.80 -12.80 26.82
CA THR A 88 8.19 -12.60 27.23
C THR A 88 9.10 -12.78 26.03
N LEU A 89 9.86 -11.75 25.67
CA LEU A 89 10.89 -11.81 24.64
C LEU A 89 12.24 -12.09 25.30
N ASP A 90 12.94 -13.14 24.85
CA ASP A 90 14.35 -13.32 25.17
C ASP A 90 15.19 -12.58 24.13
N GLU A 91 15.98 -11.62 24.57
CA GLU A 91 16.78 -10.77 23.68
C GLU A 91 18.13 -11.38 23.32
N HIS A 92 18.47 -12.53 23.91
CA HIS A 92 19.67 -13.28 23.59
C HIS A 92 19.44 -14.32 22.50
N ASP A 93 18.19 -14.48 22.05
CA ASP A 93 17.83 -15.42 20.99
C ASP A 93 18.18 -14.86 19.59
N ASP A 94 18.59 -15.74 18.68
CA ASP A 94 18.80 -15.38 17.28
C ASP A 94 17.50 -14.88 16.64
N ASP A 95 16.36 -15.45 17.04
CA ASP A 95 15.02 -15.02 16.61
C ASP A 95 14.71 -13.58 17.01
N TRP A 96 15.26 -13.09 18.14
CA TRP A 96 15.12 -11.69 18.53
C TRP A 96 15.82 -10.76 17.56
N THR A 97 17.00 -11.15 17.05
CA THR A 97 17.75 -10.32 16.09
C THR A 97 17.00 -10.17 14.77
N ALA A 98 16.34 -11.24 14.31
CA ALA A 98 15.48 -11.24 13.13
C ALA A 98 14.21 -10.41 13.37
N LEU A 99 13.56 -10.60 14.51
CA LEU A 99 12.38 -9.82 14.92
C LEU A 99 12.69 -8.32 15.00
N ALA A 100 13.81 -7.94 15.62
CA ALA A 100 14.23 -6.56 15.76
C ALA A 100 14.56 -5.92 14.41
N TYR A 101 15.08 -6.69 13.45
CA TYR A 101 15.28 -6.19 12.09
C TYR A 101 13.97 -5.84 11.41
N GLU A 102 13.02 -6.78 11.41
CA GLU A 102 11.71 -6.57 10.81
C GLU A 102 10.95 -5.44 11.51
N ALA A 103 11.04 -5.36 12.83
CA ALA A 103 10.46 -4.25 13.60
C ALA A 103 11.06 -2.90 13.20
N THR A 104 12.37 -2.82 12.91
CA THR A 104 13.00 -1.59 12.44
C THR A 104 12.45 -1.16 11.07
N LYS A 105 12.18 -2.12 10.16
CA LYS A 105 11.51 -1.82 8.88
C LYS A 105 10.09 -1.30 9.11
N VAL A 106 9.32 -1.94 9.98
CA VAL A 106 7.97 -1.50 10.34
C VAL A 106 7.98 -0.08 10.93
N LEU A 107 8.93 0.24 11.82
CA LEU A 107 9.08 1.59 12.37
C LEU A 107 9.42 2.63 11.30
N LEU A 108 10.20 2.24 10.29
CA LEU A 108 10.49 3.10 9.14
C LEU A 108 9.21 3.39 8.35
N ASP A 109 8.42 2.36 8.04
CA ASP A 109 7.13 2.51 7.32
C ASP A 109 6.14 3.37 8.11
N VAL A 110 6.07 3.17 9.43
CA VAL A 110 5.23 3.99 10.33
C VAL A 110 5.67 5.45 10.32
N SER A 111 6.97 5.72 10.38
CA SER A 111 7.50 7.09 10.37
C SER A 111 7.24 7.77 9.02
N GLN A 112 7.30 7.02 7.91
CA GLN A 112 6.92 7.54 6.59
C GLN A 112 5.43 7.87 6.54
N GLU A 113 4.59 6.99 7.10
CA GLU A 113 3.16 7.24 7.20
C GLU A 113 2.85 8.49 8.03
N ARG A 114 3.50 8.66 9.18
CA ARG A 114 3.37 9.87 10.01
C ARG A 114 3.79 11.12 9.24
N TYR A 115 4.95 11.07 8.58
CA TYR A 115 5.46 12.19 7.77
C TYR A 115 4.44 12.62 6.70
N ARG A 116 3.91 11.68 5.92
CA ARG A 116 2.88 11.96 4.90
C ARG A 116 1.62 12.55 5.51
N ARG A 117 1.14 11.98 6.60
CA ARG A 117 -0.07 12.46 7.27
C ARG A 117 0.12 13.83 7.89
N GLN A 118 1.30 14.17 8.41
CA GLN A 118 1.60 15.52 8.91
C GLN A 118 1.43 16.59 7.81
N GLN A 119 1.70 16.23 6.54
CA GLN A 119 1.46 17.07 5.38
C GLN A 119 0.00 17.08 4.90
N GLY A 120 -0.88 16.29 5.53
CA GLY A 120 -2.28 16.14 5.12
C GLY A 120 -2.49 15.18 3.95
N LEU A 121 -1.48 14.38 3.59
CA LEU A 121 -1.57 13.37 2.54
C LEU A 121 -2.10 12.06 3.14
N TYR A 122 -3.19 11.53 2.57
CA TYR A 122 -3.81 10.28 2.99
C TYR A 122 -4.08 9.40 1.76
N ASP A 123 -3.54 8.18 1.75
CA ASP A 123 -3.75 7.23 0.64
C ASP A 123 -5.18 6.74 0.55
N ARG A 124 -5.84 6.63 1.71
CA ARG A 124 -7.19 6.08 1.81
C ARG A 124 -8.19 7.19 2.07
N PRO A 125 -9.29 7.27 1.30
CA PRO A 125 -10.38 8.17 1.64
C PRO A 125 -10.93 7.84 3.01
N THR A 126 -11.28 8.88 3.77
CA THR A 126 -11.76 8.75 5.15
C THR A 126 -13.01 7.88 5.20
N VAL A 127 -13.23 7.22 6.34
CA VAL A 127 -14.42 6.35 6.55
C VAL A 127 -15.74 7.09 6.35
N PHE A 128 -15.75 8.42 6.48
CA PHE A 128 -16.92 9.27 6.25
C PHE A 128 -17.05 9.71 4.80
N PHE A 129 -15.93 9.87 4.09
CA PHE A 129 -15.95 10.25 2.68
C PHE A 129 -16.32 9.07 1.78
N ARG A 130 -15.91 7.84 2.12
CA ARG A 130 -16.24 6.64 1.33
C ARG A 130 -17.75 6.48 1.07
N PRO A 131 -18.65 6.56 2.07
CA PRO A 131 -20.09 6.53 1.82
C PRO A 131 -20.61 7.70 0.98
N ALA A 132 -20.05 8.90 1.14
CA ALA A 132 -20.49 10.08 0.40
C ALA A 132 -20.19 9.97 -1.10
N VAL A 133 -19.01 9.45 -1.45
CA VAL A 133 -18.64 9.18 -2.85
C VAL A 133 -19.45 8.01 -3.42
N ALA A 134 -19.61 6.92 -2.67
CA ALA A 134 -20.40 5.77 -3.12
C ALA A 134 -21.88 6.14 -3.37
N ALA A 135 -22.45 7.02 -2.55
CA ALA A 135 -23.81 7.52 -2.73
C ALA A 135 -23.97 8.39 -4.00
N SER A 136 -22.90 9.01 -4.48
CA SER A 136 -22.92 9.83 -5.70
C SER A 136 -22.75 8.98 -6.98
N GLY A 137 -22.09 7.82 -6.88
CA GLY A 137 -21.93 6.86 -7.98
C GLY A 137 -23.15 5.95 -8.20
N SER A 138 -24.00 5.78 -7.18
CA SER A 138 -25.27 5.08 -7.34
C SER A 138 -26.31 6.02 -7.94
N SER A 139 -26.31 6.11 -9.27
CA SER A 139 -27.45 6.63 -10.05
C SER A 139 -28.62 5.65 -9.97
N ALA A 140 -29.12 5.41 -8.75
CA ALA A 140 -30.42 4.83 -8.56
C ALA A 140 -31.41 5.88 -9.04
N THR A 141 -32.21 5.52 -10.05
CA THR A 141 -33.30 6.28 -10.66
C THR A 141 -34.17 6.90 -9.57
N ARG A 142 -33.80 8.10 -9.12
CA ARG A 142 -34.55 8.82 -8.10
C ARG A 142 -35.86 9.25 -8.78
N PRO A 143 -37.04 8.84 -8.26
CA PRO A 143 -38.30 9.28 -8.83
C PRO A 143 -38.30 10.81 -8.80
N ALA A 144 -38.60 11.41 -9.96
CA ALA A 144 -38.59 12.84 -10.17
C ALA A 144 -39.58 13.53 -9.23
N ALA A 145 -39.10 13.92 -8.04
CA ALA A 145 -39.77 14.88 -7.19
C ALA A 145 -39.25 16.26 -7.61
N THR A 146 -40.07 16.96 -8.40
CA THR A 146 -39.94 18.39 -8.69
C THR A 146 -39.95 19.17 -7.39
N LEU A 147 -38.77 19.49 -6.85
CA LEU A 147 -38.60 20.52 -5.84
C LEU A 147 -37.90 21.71 -6.49
N ALA A 148 -38.62 22.84 -6.50
CA ALA A 148 -38.16 24.12 -6.99
C ALA A 148 -36.87 24.54 -6.26
N GLY A 149 -35.94 25.12 -7.04
CA GLY A 149 -34.55 25.30 -6.69
C GLY A 149 -34.28 26.15 -5.45
N ALA A 150 -33.51 25.57 -4.53
CA ALA A 150 -32.58 26.31 -3.70
C ALA A 150 -31.17 25.94 -4.17
N THR A 151 -30.58 26.80 -5.02
CA THR A 151 -29.16 26.74 -5.38
C THR A 151 -28.36 27.09 -4.13
N VAL A 152 -27.99 26.08 -3.35
CA VAL A 152 -26.97 26.24 -2.31
C VAL A 152 -25.64 26.35 -3.02
N ALA A 153 -25.06 27.54 -3.04
CA ALA A 153 -23.73 27.77 -3.58
C ALA A 153 -22.73 26.80 -2.89
N PRO A 154 -21.74 26.25 -3.62
CA PRO A 154 -20.68 25.47 -2.99
C PRO A 154 -20.09 26.32 -1.87
N ALA A 155 -19.92 25.73 -0.69
CA ALA A 155 -19.45 26.42 0.49
C ALA A 155 -18.12 27.11 0.18
N ALA A 156 -18.18 28.39 -0.16
CA ALA A 156 -17.06 29.30 -0.12
C ALA A 156 -16.74 29.47 1.36
N PHE A 157 -15.99 28.50 1.90
CA PHE A 157 -15.51 28.56 3.27
C PHE A 157 -14.75 29.88 3.41
N ALA A 158 -15.35 30.74 4.22
CA ALA A 158 -15.06 32.15 4.28
C ALA A 158 -13.57 32.40 4.52
N CYS A 159 -12.93 33.12 3.61
CA CYS A 159 -11.86 34.05 3.96
C CYS A 159 -12.47 35.18 4.80
N ALA A 160 -12.95 34.87 6.00
CA ALA A 160 -13.16 35.90 7.00
C ALA A 160 -11.76 36.29 7.49
N SER A 161 -11.23 37.37 6.91
CA SER A 161 -10.11 38.10 7.48
C SER A 161 -10.53 38.55 8.87
N ALA A 162 -10.17 37.78 9.88
CA ALA A 162 -10.26 38.22 11.26
C ALA A 162 -9.12 39.23 11.47
N GLU A 163 -9.48 40.51 11.45
CA GLU A 163 -8.64 41.58 11.97
C GLU A 163 -8.17 41.21 13.39
N PRO A 164 -6.86 41.26 13.70
CA PRO A 164 -6.39 41.08 15.05
C PRO A 164 -6.77 42.32 15.88
N GLU A 165 -7.69 42.13 16.81
CA GLU A 165 -7.96 43.09 17.89
C GLU A 165 -6.67 43.28 18.72
N PRO A 166 -6.16 44.51 18.90
CA PRO A 166 -4.96 44.72 19.69
C PRO A 166 -5.27 44.53 21.18
N ALA A 167 -4.81 43.39 21.71
CA ALA A 167 -4.82 43.13 23.14
C ALA A 167 -4.03 44.22 23.88
N ARG A 168 -4.74 44.93 24.77
CA ARG A 168 -4.19 45.87 25.74
C ARG A 168 -3.08 45.20 26.56
N ALA A 169 -1.89 45.79 26.50
CA ALA A 169 -0.77 45.49 27.39
C ALA A 169 -1.15 45.78 28.85
N ALA A 170 -1.21 44.75 29.68
CA ALA A 170 -1.15 44.89 31.12
C ALA A 170 0.33 44.93 31.54
N THR A 171 0.77 46.11 31.96
CA THR A 171 2.07 46.37 32.56
C THR A 171 2.09 45.75 33.96
N LEU A 172 2.91 44.72 34.18
CA LEU A 172 3.33 44.30 35.51
C LEU A 172 4.84 44.38 35.57
N ALA A 173 5.31 45.45 36.21
CA ALA A 173 6.65 45.55 36.74
C ALA A 173 6.79 44.59 37.93
N THR A 174 7.93 43.93 38.08
CA THR A 174 8.85 44.06 39.23
C THR A 174 9.80 42.86 39.37
N SER A 175 11.07 43.23 39.56
CA SER A 175 12.21 42.53 40.21
C SER A 175 12.89 41.32 39.56
N GLU A 176 14.04 41.60 38.97
CA GLU A 176 15.32 40.85 39.05
C GLU A 176 15.69 40.50 40.52
N PRO A 177 16.48 39.43 40.79
CA PRO A 177 17.95 39.52 40.65
C PRO A 177 18.68 38.27 40.12
N GLY A 178 19.65 38.52 39.24
CA GLY A 178 21.04 38.04 39.34
C GLY A 178 21.36 36.55 39.18
N ALA A 179 22.05 36.20 38.08
CA ALA A 179 23.40 35.61 38.13
C ALA A 179 23.87 35.10 36.75
N ASN A 180 25.08 35.55 36.36
CA ASN A 180 26.05 34.93 35.46
C ASN A 180 25.69 34.67 34.00
N ALA A 181 25.96 35.68 33.17
CA ALA A 181 26.34 35.51 31.77
C ALA A 181 27.85 35.24 31.68
N MET A 182 28.22 34.04 31.20
CA MET A 182 29.56 33.74 30.69
C MET A 182 29.48 33.84 29.15
N GLN A 183 30.16 34.84 28.60
CA GLN A 183 30.36 35.01 27.16
C GLN A 183 31.26 33.88 26.62
N PRO A 184 31.01 33.37 25.40
CA PRO A 184 32.05 32.68 24.65
C PRO A 184 32.86 33.69 23.83
N GLU A 185 34.17 33.67 24.04
CA GLU A 185 35.16 34.39 23.24
C GLU A 185 35.17 33.89 21.79
N ALA A 186 35.14 34.85 20.87
CA ALA A 186 35.42 34.65 19.47
C ALA A 186 36.93 34.45 19.29
N VAL A 187 37.32 33.36 18.61
CA VAL A 187 38.67 33.19 18.07
C VAL A 187 38.53 32.92 16.58
N THR A 188 38.96 33.89 15.78
CA THR A 188 39.36 33.74 14.37
C THR A 188 40.85 34.09 14.28
N PRO A 189 41.63 33.28 13.56
CA PRO A 189 42.36 33.79 12.38
C PRO A 189 42.16 32.83 11.18
N ALA A 190 41.95 33.31 9.95
CA ALA A 190 42.98 33.68 8.95
C ALA A 190 44.01 32.55 8.74
N LEU A 191 44.36 32.05 7.54
CA LEU A 191 44.53 32.68 6.23
C LEU A 191 44.95 31.56 5.21
N LEU A 192 44.56 31.72 3.94
CA LEU A 192 45.22 31.34 2.66
C LEU A 192 45.96 29.99 2.49
N GLU A 193 45.55 29.22 1.47
CA GLU A 193 46.38 28.64 0.37
C GLU A 193 45.41 28.03 -0.66
N GLU A 194 45.15 28.69 -1.80
CA GLU A 194 45.81 28.57 -3.11
C GLU A 194 45.52 27.27 -3.89
N MET A 195 44.83 27.49 -5.03
CA MET A 195 45.02 26.89 -6.36
C MET A 195 45.11 25.36 -6.48
N THR A 196 44.20 24.77 -7.29
CA THR A 196 44.57 24.20 -8.61
C THR A 196 43.32 23.77 -9.37
N THR A 197 43.10 24.45 -10.49
CA THR A 197 42.19 24.11 -11.58
C THR A 197 42.81 23.00 -12.43
N CYS A 198 42.07 21.95 -12.76
CA CYS A 198 42.41 21.05 -13.87
C CYS A 198 41.17 20.80 -14.73
N GLU A 199 41.15 21.49 -15.88
CA GLU A 199 40.30 21.20 -17.04
C GLU A 199 40.83 19.96 -17.81
N PRO A 200 40.01 19.35 -18.69
CA PRO A 200 40.22 18.00 -19.20
C PRO A 200 41.10 17.93 -20.45
N ALA A 201 41.86 16.84 -20.57
CA ALA A 201 42.62 16.50 -21.76
C ALA A 201 41.77 15.72 -22.77
N VAL A 202 41.65 16.29 -23.98
CA VAL A 202 41.24 15.61 -25.22
C VAL A 202 42.43 14.82 -25.77
N PRO A 203 42.20 13.69 -26.46
CA PRO A 203 42.84 13.58 -27.78
C PRO A 203 41.87 13.17 -28.90
N SER A 204 42.11 13.81 -30.05
CA SER A 204 41.36 13.73 -31.30
C SER A 204 41.99 12.74 -32.30
N SER A 205 41.15 12.04 -33.07
CA SER A 205 41.29 11.65 -34.50
C SER A 205 42.53 10.85 -34.95
N LYS A 206 42.52 9.84 -35.84
CA LYS A 206 41.64 9.27 -36.89
C LYS A 206 42.23 7.86 -37.18
N VAL A 207 41.53 6.87 -37.75
CA VAL A 207 41.46 6.60 -39.21
C VAL A 207 40.64 5.30 -39.46
N SER A 208 39.72 5.38 -40.44
CA SER A 208 39.08 4.32 -41.27
C SER A 208 38.14 3.29 -40.61
N ALA A 209 36.82 3.31 -40.82
CA ALA A 209 36.00 3.12 -42.04
C ALA A 209 35.63 1.64 -42.32
N ALA A 210 34.30 1.46 -42.51
CA ALA A 210 33.57 0.30 -43.03
C ALA A 210 33.24 -0.86 -42.07
N LEU A 211 32.04 -0.80 -41.45
CA LEU A 211 30.99 -1.81 -41.61
C LEU A 211 29.69 -1.33 -40.95
N HIS A 212 28.64 -1.25 -41.76
CA HIS A 212 27.27 -0.99 -41.33
C HIS A 212 26.80 -2.11 -40.38
N GLY A 213 26.39 -1.73 -39.17
CA GLY A 213 25.83 -2.63 -38.16
C GLY A 213 24.97 -1.84 -37.18
N SER A 214 23.82 -1.40 -37.68
CA SER A 214 22.78 -0.71 -36.93
C SER A 214 22.14 -1.65 -35.89
N THR A 215 22.56 -1.56 -34.65
CA THR A 215 21.79 -1.97 -33.46
C THR A 215 22.11 -1.05 -32.28
N SER A 216 21.90 0.25 -32.48
CA SER A 216 21.95 1.24 -31.40
C SER A 216 20.58 1.34 -30.72
N LEU A 217 20.59 0.96 -29.44
CA LEU A 217 19.67 1.40 -28.38
C LEU A 217 18.23 0.90 -28.48
N THR A 218 17.99 -0.27 -27.90
CA THR A 218 16.65 -0.75 -27.53
C THR A 218 15.95 0.28 -26.64
N PRO A 219 14.78 0.82 -27.01
CA PRO A 219 14.00 1.66 -26.11
C PRO A 219 13.50 0.81 -24.94
N ILE A 220 13.71 1.36 -23.74
CA ILE A 220 13.31 0.80 -22.44
C ILE A 220 11.79 0.62 -22.43
N ILE A 221 11.34 -0.60 -22.09
CA ILE A 221 9.92 -0.93 -21.91
C ILE A 221 9.48 -0.34 -20.56
N VAL A 222 8.61 0.66 -20.60
CA VAL A 222 8.12 1.33 -19.38
C VAL A 222 6.68 0.89 -19.08
N PRO A 223 6.44 0.12 -17.99
CA PRO A 223 5.11 -0.32 -17.58
C PRO A 223 4.21 0.83 -17.13
N ALA A 224 2.90 0.57 -17.11
CA ALA A 224 1.89 1.49 -16.60
C ALA A 224 2.18 1.87 -15.13
N GLY A 225 2.10 3.17 -14.82
CA GLY A 225 2.37 3.70 -13.47
C GLY A 225 3.77 4.31 -13.27
N LEU A 226 4.68 4.21 -14.23
CA LEU A 226 5.91 5.02 -14.19
C LEU A 226 5.61 6.47 -14.60
N GLN A 227 6.06 7.41 -13.78
CA GLN A 227 5.96 8.85 -14.03
C GLN A 227 6.51 9.18 -15.42
N ASN A 228 5.80 10.04 -16.15
CA ASN A 228 6.22 10.53 -17.45
C ASN A 228 7.64 11.10 -17.33
N PRO A 229 8.64 10.60 -18.08
CA PRO A 229 9.99 11.15 -18.02
C PRO A 229 9.97 12.67 -18.30
N GLU A 230 10.69 13.44 -17.49
CA GLU A 230 10.75 14.90 -17.64
C GLU A 230 11.10 15.29 -19.08
N GLY A 231 10.20 16.06 -19.72
CA GLY A 231 10.40 16.57 -21.08
C GLY A 231 9.69 15.80 -22.21
N TYR A 232 8.95 14.72 -21.92
CA TYR A 232 8.07 14.09 -22.90
C TYR A 232 6.66 14.71 -22.87
N ASP A 233 6.14 15.07 -24.04
CA ASP A 233 4.73 15.40 -24.23
C ASP A 233 3.86 14.14 -24.16
N GLU A 234 2.66 14.22 -23.59
CA GLU A 234 1.78 13.08 -23.31
C GLU A 234 1.47 12.27 -24.57
N GLU A 235 1.24 12.94 -25.71
CA GLU A 235 0.99 12.29 -27.00
C GLU A 235 2.24 11.56 -27.53
N SER A 236 3.42 12.16 -27.35
CA SER A 236 4.68 11.56 -27.77
C SER A 236 5.03 10.34 -26.91
N TRP A 237 4.76 10.42 -25.61
CA TRP A 237 4.93 9.33 -24.68
C TRP A 237 3.99 8.16 -24.98
N GLN A 238 2.73 8.44 -25.32
CA GLN A 238 1.78 7.42 -25.77
C GLN A 238 2.24 6.73 -27.06
N LYS A 239 2.79 7.47 -28.03
CA LYS A 239 3.32 6.86 -29.27
C LYS A 239 4.52 5.95 -29.01
N VAL A 240 5.44 6.37 -28.13
CA VAL A 240 6.59 5.53 -27.73
C VAL A 240 6.12 4.28 -26.99
N ARG A 241 5.14 4.42 -26.10
CA ARG A 241 4.48 3.29 -25.44
C ARG A 241 3.88 2.33 -26.47
N ILE A 242 3.05 2.82 -27.40
CA ILE A 242 2.39 2.01 -28.43
C ILE A 242 3.43 1.28 -29.29
N ALA A 243 4.48 1.98 -29.75
CA ALA A 243 5.53 1.39 -30.58
C ALA A 243 6.35 0.29 -29.86
N ALA A 244 6.48 0.38 -28.53
CA ALA A 244 7.19 -0.61 -27.72
C ALA A 244 6.33 -1.84 -27.34
N ARG A 245 5.04 -1.90 -27.74
CA ARG A 245 4.02 -2.77 -27.14
C ARG A 245 3.36 -3.82 -28.05
N PRO A 246 3.99 -4.49 -29.02
CA PRO A 246 3.49 -5.81 -29.39
C PRO A 246 3.69 -6.74 -28.18
N PRO A 247 2.64 -7.42 -27.67
CA PRO A 247 2.86 -8.45 -26.68
C PRO A 247 3.79 -9.49 -27.30
N ARG A 248 4.95 -9.71 -26.67
CA ARG A 248 5.94 -10.70 -27.11
C ARG A 248 5.38 -12.09 -26.82
N ILE A 249 4.42 -12.53 -27.63
CA ILE A 249 3.86 -13.87 -27.57
C ILE A 249 4.62 -14.70 -28.59
N LEU A 250 5.55 -15.54 -28.10
CA LEU A 250 6.36 -16.44 -28.92
C LEU A 250 5.62 -17.76 -29.16
N ILE A 251 4.40 -17.66 -29.70
CA ILE A 251 3.54 -18.81 -29.97
C ILE A 251 3.20 -18.82 -31.45
N ASP A 252 3.04 -20.01 -32.03
CA ASP A 252 2.69 -20.17 -33.44
C ASP A 252 1.29 -19.60 -33.71
N ARG A 253 1.28 -18.41 -34.33
CA ARG A 253 0.07 -17.64 -34.67
C ARG A 253 -0.92 -18.42 -35.53
N LYS A 254 -0.47 -19.41 -36.30
CA LYS A 254 -1.34 -20.22 -37.17
C LYS A 254 -2.35 -21.07 -36.39
N LEU A 255 -2.12 -21.26 -35.09
CA LEU A 255 -2.97 -22.06 -34.23
C LEU A 255 -4.04 -21.25 -33.49
N LEU A 256 -3.97 -19.93 -33.59
CA LEU A 256 -4.90 -19.02 -32.96
C LEU A 256 -6.14 -18.81 -33.83
N THR A 257 -7.27 -18.57 -33.17
CA THR A 257 -8.49 -18.08 -33.81
C THR A 257 -8.27 -16.71 -34.46
N GLU A 258 -9.07 -16.40 -35.47
CA GLU A 258 -9.03 -15.09 -36.16
C GLU A 258 -9.29 -13.94 -35.18
N GLU A 259 -10.15 -14.12 -34.18
CA GLU A 259 -10.43 -13.13 -33.13
C GLU A 259 -9.19 -12.84 -32.28
N SER A 260 -8.49 -13.89 -31.82
CA SER A 260 -7.25 -13.77 -31.04
C SER A 260 -6.11 -13.15 -31.85
N LEU A 261 -6.01 -13.47 -33.15
CA LEU A 261 -5.05 -12.85 -34.05
C LEU A 261 -5.34 -11.36 -34.24
N ALA A 262 -6.60 -11.01 -34.51
CA ALA A 262 -7.01 -9.62 -34.65
C ALA A 262 -6.73 -8.83 -33.35
N ALA A 263 -6.94 -9.44 -32.18
CA ALA A 263 -6.64 -8.82 -30.90
C ALA A 263 -5.14 -8.55 -30.68
N ILE A 264 -4.25 -9.45 -31.12
CA ILE A 264 -2.79 -9.28 -31.03
C ILE A 264 -2.29 -8.23 -32.04
N GLU A 265 -2.96 -8.08 -33.19
CA GLU A 265 -2.56 -7.14 -34.25
C GLU A 265 -3.00 -5.69 -33.99
N LYS A 266 -3.81 -5.43 -32.95
CA LYS A 266 -4.23 -4.08 -32.59
C LYS A 266 -3.05 -3.21 -32.15
N GLU A 267 -2.97 -2.01 -32.72
CA GLU A 267 -1.98 -0.99 -32.33
C GLU A 267 -2.19 -0.50 -30.89
N ARG A 268 -3.44 -0.39 -30.44
CA ARG A 268 -3.78 0.20 -29.13
C ARG A 268 -3.73 -0.80 -27.96
N GLY A 269 -3.03 -1.93 -28.15
CA GLY A 269 -3.00 -3.02 -27.17
C GLY A 269 -4.27 -3.87 -27.18
N ILE A 270 -4.18 -5.00 -26.48
CA ILE A 270 -5.29 -5.95 -26.33
C ILE A 270 -6.22 -5.47 -25.21
N THR A 271 -7.54 -5.53 -25.43
CA THR A 271 -8.51 -5.22 -24.36
C THR A 271 -8.54 -6.33 -23.32
N LEU A 272 -8.99 -6.03 -22.10
CA LEU A 272 -9.07 -7.03 -21.04
C LEU A 272 -9.89 -8.27 -21.41
N PRO A 273 -11.10 -8.15 -22.00
CA PRO A 273 -11.86 -9.33 -22.42
C PRO A 273 -11.11 -10.19 -23.45
N GLU A 274 -10.45 -9.53 -24.41
CA GLU A 274 -9.66 -10.20 -25.44
C GLU A 274 -8.45 -10.91 -24.85
N ALA A 275 -7.76 -10.29 -23.89
CA ALA A 275 -6.62 -10.89 -23.21
C ALA A 275 -7.02 -12.11 -22.39
N VAL A 276 -8.18 -12.06 -21.72
CA VAL A 276 -8.74 -13.21 -21.01
C VAL A 276 -9.04 -14.34 -22.00
N ASN A 277 -9.71 -14.05 -23.12
CA ASN A 277 -10.02 -15.05 -24.14
C ASN A 277 -8.76 -15.67 -24.76
N LEU A 278 -7.78 -14.84 -25.13
CA LEU A 278 -6.49 -15.27 -25.64
C LEU A 278 -5.76 -16.16 -24.63
N TYR A 279 -5.75 -15.79 -23.35
CA TYR A 279 -5.17 -16.62 -22.29
C TYR A 279 -5.83 -18.00 -22.21
N LEU A 280 -7.16 -18.05 -22.23
CA LEU A 280 -7.92 -19.30 -22.18
C LEU A 280 -7.67 -20.17 -23.41
N GLU A 281 -7.56 -19.56 -24.60
CA GLU A 281 -7.24 -20.25 -25.84
C GLU A 281 -5.85 -20.89 -25.80
N LEU A 282 -4.81 -20.10 -25.44
CA LEU A 282 -3.43 -20.57 -25.33
C LEU A 282 -3.29 -21.72 -24.32
N ARG A 283 -3.89 -21.57 -23.14
CA ARG A 283 -3.93 -22.65 -22.14
C ARG A 283 -4.67 -23.88 -22.64
N GLY A 284 -5.70 -23.69 -23.46
CA GLY A 284 -6.45 -24.77 -24.10
C GLY A 284 -5.70 -25.51 -25.20
N LEU A 285 -4.81 -24.82 -25.91
CA LEU A 285 -3.87 -25.44 -26.86
C LEU A 285 -2.81 -26.30 -26.14
N GLY A 286 -2.61 -26.09 -24.84
CA GLY A 286 -1.68 -26.85 -24.02
C GLY A 286 -0.34 -26.17 -23.83
N ASP A 287 -0.29 -24.85 -24.04
CA ASP A 287 0.86 -24.02 -23.70
C ASP A 287 0.92 -23.77 -22.18
N MET A 288 2.14 -23.58 -21.66
CA MET A 288 2.39 -23.26 -20.24
C MET A 288 2.12 -21.77 -19.96
N LYS A 289 2.65 -21.22 -18.86
CA LYS A 289 2.30 -19.84 -18.41
C LYS A 289 3.23 -18.75 -18.95
N ASP A 290 4.43 -19.13 -19.43
CA ASP A 290 5.49 -18.19 -19.83
C ASP A 290 5.43 -17.89 -21.34
N PHE A 291 4.37 -17.20 -21.80
CA PHE A 291 4.11 -16.97 -23.23
C PHE A 291 5.19 -16.11 -23.94
N ASP A 292 6.12 -15.55 -23.18
CA ASP A 292 7.29 -14.78 -23.63
C ASP A 292 8.43 -15.65 -24.15
N LYS A 293 8.34 -16.97 -23.99
CA LYS A 293 9.37 -17.95 -24.36
C LYS A 293 8.80 -18.97 -25.33
N ASP A 294 9.67 -19.49 -26.20
CA ASP A 294 9.33 -20.66 -27.01
C ASP A 294 9.02 -21.84 -26.09
N GLN A 295 7.82 -22.38 -26.22
CA GLN A 295 7.36 -23.50 -25.40
C GLN A 295 6.95 -24.70 -26.24
N LYS A 296 7.21 -25.88 -25.69
CA LYS A 296 6.66 -27.12 -26.25
C LYS A 296 5.20 -27.25 -25.83
N ARG A 297 4.32 -27.34 -26.81
CA ARG A 297 2.88 -27.55 -26.61
C ARG A 297 2.56 -28.99 -26.21
N PHE A 298 1.61 -29.15 -25.28
CA PHE A 298 1.09 -30.46 -24.86
C PHE A 298 -0.44 -30.54 -25.05
N PRO A 299 -0.93 -30.92 -26.24
CA PRO A 299 -2.36 -30.83 -26.56
C PRO A 299 -3.26 -31.68 -25.66
N ALA A 300 -2.78 -32.84 -25.20
CA ALA A 300 -3.50 -33.68 -24.24
C ALA A 300 -3.71 -32.96 -22.89
N ASN A 301 -2.71 -32.20 -22.43
CA ASN A 301 -2.82 -31.40 -21.22
C ASN A 301 -3.77 -30.21 -21.43
N GLY A 302 -3.74 -29.57 -22.60
CA GLY A 302 -4.66 -28.49 -22.96
C GLY A 302 -6.12 -28.94 -22.95
N ALA A 303 -6.43 -30.06 -23.61
CA ALA A 303 -7.77 -30.63 -23.63
C ALA A 303 -8.27 -31.04 -22.22
N ARG A 304 -7.39 -31.58 -21.38
CA ARG A 304 -7.70 -31.88 -19.98
C ARG A 304 -7.96 -30.59 -19.19
N TRP A 305 -7.11 -29.59 -19.36
CA TRP A 305 -7.22 -28.30 -18.68
C TRP A 305 -8.54 -27.59 -19.02
N GLN A 306 -8.96 -27.58 -20.30
CA GLN A 306 -10.25 -26.99 -20.70
C GLN A 306 -11.44 -27.65 -19.99
N LYS A 307 -11.44 -28.98 -19.89
CA LYS A 307 -12.50 -29.74 -19.18
C LYS A 307 -12.54 -29.40 -17.69
N GLU A 308 -11.38 -29.34 -17.05
CA GLU A 308 -11.27 -29.06 -15.61
C GLU A 308 -11.55 -27.59 -15.26
N ASN A 309 -11.31 -26.65 -16.18
CA ASN A 309 -11.38 -25.21 -15.91
C ASN A 309 -12.57 -24.50 -16.57
N THR A 310 -13.54 -25.22 -17.13
CA THR A 310 -14.69 -24.59 -17.81
C THR A 310 -15.47 -23.61 -16.92
N SER A 311 -15.65 -23.92 -15.62
CA SER A 311 -16.30 -23.00 -14.68
C SER A 311 -15.46 -21.76 -14.37
N ASN A 312 -14.14 -21.93 -14.26
CA ASN A 312 -13.21 -20.85 -13.96
C ASN A 312 -13.06 -19.91 -15.16
N ALA A 313 -13.04 -20.47 -16.38
CA ALA A 313 -13.05 -19.69 -17.62
C ALA A 313 -14.27 -18.77 -17.67
N ARG A 314 -15.47 -19.30 -17.42
CA ARG A 314 -16.71 -18.50 -17.38
C ARG A 314 -16.70 -17.43 -16.31
N LEU A 315 -16.14 -17.73 -15.14
CA LEU A 315 -15.98 -16.75 -14.08
C LEU A 315 -15.05 -15.63 -14.54
N ALA A 316 -13.88 -15.96 -15.07
CA ALA A 316 -12.90 -14.98 -15.53
C ALA A 316 -13.44 -14.07 -16.63
N THR A 317 -14.17 -14.62 -17.61
CA THR A 317 -14.74 -13.83 -18.72
C THR A 317 -15.85 -12.87 -18.29
N THR A 318 -16.46 -13.08 -17.12
CA THR A 318 -17.52 -12.21 -16.60
C THR A 318 -16.98 -11.25 -15.55
N PHE A 319 -16.20 -11.78 -14.61
CA PHE A 319 -15.72 -11.06 -13.44
C PHE A 319 -14.74 -9.94 -13.78
N TRP A 320 -13.74 -10.22 -14.61
CA TRP A 320 -12.68 -9.24 -14.88
C TRP A 320 -13.20 -8.02 -15.65
N PRO A 321 -14.00 -8.17 -16.72
CA PRO A 321 -14.61 -7.01 -17.39
C PRO A 321 -15.57 -6.22 -16.50
N GLU A 322 -16.34 -6.89 -15.63
CA GLU A 322 -17.25 -6.20 -14.70
C GLU A 322 -16.49 -5.37 -13.65
N MET A 323 -15.36 -5.88 -13.16
CA MET A 323 -14.59 -5.22 -12.10
C MET A 323 -13.63 -4.14 -12.62
N LEU A 324 -13.01 -4.35 -13.79
CA LEU A 324 -11.95 -3.51 -14.32
C LEU A 324 -12.36 -2.74 -15.59
N GLY A 325 -13.54 -3.03 -16.15
CA GLY A 325 -14.00 -2.49 -17.41
C GLY A 325 -13.41 -3.20 -18.64
N ASP A 326 -13.78 -2.70 -19.82
CA ASP A 326 -13.35 -3.22 -21.13
C ASP A 326 -12.11 -2.48 -21.68
N GLY A 327 -11.36 -1.81 -20.81
CA GLY A 327 -10.17 -1.03 -21.18
C GLY A 327 -9.02 -1.90 -21.71
N ALA A 328 -7.99 -1.23 -22.26
CA ALA A 328 -6.76 -1.90 -22.66
C ALA A 328 -6.02 -2.42 -21.42
N VAL A 329 -5.45 -3.63 -21.48
CA VAL A 329 -4.82 -4.28 -20.30
C VAL A 329 -3.69 -3.43 -19.69
N ASP A 330 -2.98 -2.70 -20.53
CA ASP A 330 -1.88 -1.81 -20.18
C ASP A 330 -2.32 -0.45 -19.62
N GLU A 331 -3.62 -0.15 -19.62
CA GLU A 331 -4.20 1.01 -18.97
C GLU A 331 -4.80 0.68 -17.60
N ILE A 332 -4.83 -0.61 -17.22
CA ILE A 332 -5.37 -1.05 -15.93
C ILE A 332 -4.36 -0.73 -14.84
N GLU A 333 -4.79 0.07 -13.87
CA GLU A 333 -3.99 0.41 -12.69
C GLU A 333 -3.80 -0.82 -11.79
N VAL A 334 -2.59 -0.94 -11.22
CA VAL A 334 -2.25 -2.06 -10.32
C VAL A 334 -3.16 -2.09 -9.09
N ASP A 335 -3.55 -0.92 -8.58
CA ASP A 335 -4.46 -0.81 -7.44
C ASP A 335 -5.87 -1.30 -7.77
N ALA A 336 -6.37 -1.03 -8.98
CA ALA A 336 -7.63 -1.57 -9.45
C ALA A 336 -7.59 -3.11 -9.51
N VAL A 337 -6.47 -3.70 -9.94
CA VAL A 337 -6.28 -5.16 -9.92
C VAL A 337 -6.28 -5.70 -8.49
N ASN A 338 -5.61 -5.04 -7.54
CA ASN A 338 -5.58 -5.45 -6.14
C ASN A 338 -6.97 -5.38 -5.48
N ASP A 339 -7.72 -4.33 -5.78
CA ASP A 339 -9.10 -4.18 -5.35
C ASP A 339 -9.97 -5.30 -5.94
N ALA A 340 -9.89 -5.55 -7.24
CA ALA A 340 -10.59 -6.64 -7.91
C ALA A 340 -10.24 -8.01 -7.28
N LEU A 341 -8.97 -8.27 -6.96
CA LEU A 341 -8.57 -9.50 -6.25
C LEU A 341 -9.21 -9.60 -4.86
N THR A 342 -9.30 -8.50 -4.13
CA THR A 342 -9.99 -8.45 -2.83
C THR A 342 -11.47 -8.79 -2.97
N HIS A 343 -12.13 -8.32 -4.04
CA HIS A 343 -13.51 -8.71 -4.37
C HIS A 343 -13.62 -10.18 -4.80
N LEU A 344 -12.67 -10.69 -5.58
CA LEU A 344 -12.63 -12.08 -6.03
C LEU A 344 -12.59 -13.06 -4.85
N LEU A 345 -11.80 -12.76 -3.81
CA LEU A 345 -11.72 -13.58 -2.59
C LEU A 345 -13.05 -13.64 -1.81
N LYS A 346 -13.94 -12.67 -2.01
CA LYS A 346 -15.28 -12.68 -1.40
C LYS A 346 -16.27 -13.55 -2.17
N VAL A 347 -15.98 -13.95 -3.41
CA VAL A 347 -16.85 -14.79 -4.24
C VAL A 347 -16.97 -16.19 -3.61
N PRO A 348 -18.19 -16.69 -3.34
CA PRO A 348 -18.37 -18.03 -2.77
C PRO A 348 -17.83 -19.13 -3.69
N ALA A 349 -17.28 -20.19 -3.10
CA ALA A 349 -16.72 -21.33 -3.84
C ALA A 349 -17.72 -22.03 -4.80
N ASN A 350 -19.02 -21.84 -4.59
CA ASN A 350 -20.08 -22.42 -5.42
C ASN A 350 -20.66 -21.45 -6.47
N HIS A 351 -20.06 -20.27 -6.66
CA HIS A 351 -20.53 -19.29 -7.64
C HIS A 351 -20.54 -19.90 -9.06
N GLY A 352 -21.65 -19.72 -9.78
CA GLY A 352 -21.81 -20.17 -11.16
C GLY A 352 -22.13 -21.66 -11.37
N ARG A 353 -22.16 -22.49 -10.31
CA ARG A 353 -22.50 -23.92 -10.42
C ARG A 353 -23.93 -24.16 -10.89
N SER A 354 -24.91 -23.37 -10.44
CA SER A 354 -26.30 -23.48 -10.89
C SER A 354 -26.78 -22.22 -11.63
N PRO A 355 -27.68 -22.34 -12.63
CA PRO A 355 -28.32 -21.19 -13.27
C PRO A 355 -29.07 -20.28 -12.28
N LYS A 356 -29.62 -20.86 -11.21
CA LYS A 356 -30.31 -20.10 -10.14
C LYS A 356 -29.34 -19.24 -9.33
N ASP A 357 -28.11 -19.70 -9.12
CA ASP A 357 -27.09 -18.91 -8.43
C ASP A 357 -26.59 -17.77 -9.32
N ARG A 358 -26.58 -17.93 -10.65
CA ARG A 358 -26.12 -16.89 -11.58
C ARG A 358 -26.95 -15.61 -11.53
N GLY A 359 -28.27 -15.72 -11.40
CA GLY A 359 -29.17 -14.56 -11.37
C GLY A 359 -29.29 -13.90 -9.99
N ARG A 360 -28.80 -14.53 -8.92
CA ARG A 360 -28.98 -14.05 -7.54
C ARG A 360 -27.87 -13.13 -7.05
N TYR A 361 -26.79 -13.01 -7.80
CA TYR A 361 -25.56 -12.40 -7.30
C TYR A 361 -24.92 -11.54 -8.40
N GLN A 362 -25.33 -10.27 -8.50
CA GLN A 362 -24.45 -9.28 -9.12
C GLN A 362 -23.29 -9.03 -8.14
N PHE A 363 -22.05 -8.99 -8.63
CA PHE A 363 -20.86 -9.06 -7.77
C PHE A 363 -20.80 -7.94 -6.72
N ILE A 364 -21.35 -6.77 -7.07
CA ILE A 364 -21.45 -5.59 -6.20
C ILE A 364 -22.37 -5.87 -4.99
N GLU A 365 -23.52 -6.52 -5.17
CA GLU A 365 -24.45 -6.83 -4.07
C GLU A 365 -23.87 -7.86 -3.08
N MET A 366 -22.91 -8.69 -3.51
CA MET A 366 -22.27 -9.70 -2.65
C MET A 366 -21.27 -9.12 -1.65
N ALA A 367 -20.54 -8.07 -2.03
CA ALA A 367 -19.58 -7.43 -1.14
C ALA A 367 -20.31 -6.81 0.07
N ASP A 368 -21.44 -6.15 -0.19
CA ASP A 368 -22.25 -5.49 0.83
C ASP A 368 -23.05 -6.48 1.69
N ALA A 369 -23.52 -7.59 1.13
CA ALA A 369 -24.34 -8.56 1.86
C ALA A 369 -23.54 -9.37 2.90
N LYS A 370 -22.23 -9.60 2.69
CA LYS A 370 -21.37 -10.26 3.69
C LYS A 370 -21.03 -9.32 4.85
N ASP A 371 -20.80 -8.04 4.59
CA ASP A 371 -20.56 -7.05 5.65
C ASP A 371 -21.82 -6.85 6.53
N ARG A 372 -23.02 -6.96 5.96
CA ARG A 372 -24.28 -6.95 6.72
C ARG A 372 -24.53 -8.20 7.57
N LYS A 373 -23.88 -9.32 7.25
CA LYS A 373 -24.12 -10.62 7.91
C LYS A 373 -23.05 -11.04 8.90
N ILE A 374 -22.02 -10.23 9.15
CA ILE A 374 -21.18 -10.40 10.34
C ILE A 374 -22.07 -10.05 11.54
N PRO A 375 -22.60 -11.03 12.30
CA PRO A 375 -23.46 -10.70 13.41
C PRO A 375 -22.58 -10.01 14.46
N LEU A 376 -23.05 -8.88 15.01
CA LEU A 376 -22.58 -8.31 16.27
C LEU A 376 -22.73 -9.36 17.38
N ARG A 377 -21.85 -10.35 17.42
CA ARG A 377 -21.85 -11.44 18.39
C ARG A 377 -20.58 -11.35 19.23
N ARG A 378 -20.35 -10.18 19.81
CA ARG A 378 -19.43 -9.93 20.94
C ARG A 378 -19.77 -8.54 21.49
N HIS A 379 -20.79 -8.45 22.36
CA HIS A 379 -20.88 -7.47 23.45
C HIS A 379 -22.20 -7.62 24.23
N ILE A 380 -22.58 -8.83 24.63
CA ILE A 380 -23.49 -9.00 25.77
C ILE A 380 -23.01 -10.22 26.54
N LEU A 381 -22.37 -9.97 27.69
CA LEU A 381 -22.36 -10.72 28.95
C LEU A 381 -21.07 -10.42 29.74
N THR A 382 -20.96 -9.17 30.18
CA THR A 382 -20.27 -8.80 31.42
C THR A 382 -21.20 -7.87 32.18
N SER A 383 -22.12 -8.45 32.93
CA SER A 383 -22.77 -7.83 34.08
C SER A 383 -23.54 -8.93 34.81
N ASP A 384 -22.82 -9.86 35.44
CA ASP A 384 -23.38 -10.51 36.62
C ASP A 384 -22.49 -10.17 37.82
N THR A 385 -22.86 -9.03 38.37
CA THR A 385 -22.34 -8.43 39.58
C THR A 385 -23.09 -9.05 40.75
N GLY A 386 -22.40 -9.83 41.57
CA GLY A 386 -22.55 -9.81 43.03
C GLY A 386 -23.87 -10.32 43.65
N MET A 387 -23.85 -11.58 44.08
CA MET A 387 -24.40 -12.02 45.37
C MET A 387 -23.51 -13.18 45.85
N GLY A 388 -22.64 -13.02 46.85
CA GLY A 388 -23.05 -12.81 48.22
C GLY A 388 -23.38 -14.15 48.90
N ARG A 389 -22.37 -14.84 49.44
CA ARG A 389 -22.53 -15.90 50.48
C ARG A 389 -21.13 -16.20 51.08
N ASN A 390 -20.69 -15.44 52.08
CA ASN A 390 -20.88 -15.67 53.52
C ASN A 390 -20.49 -17.08 54.02
N LEU A 391 -19.31 -17.12 54.65
CA LEU A 391 -19.00 -17.74 55.96
C LEU A 391 -19.97 -18.81 56.47
N ARG A 392 -19.46 -20.02 56.72
CA ARG A 392 -19.72 -20.77 57.97
C ARG A 392 -18.81 -21.99 58.16
N ASN A 393 -18.05 -21.90 59.26
CA ASN A 393 -17.77 -22.93 60.26
C ASN A 393 -17.05 -24.21 59.87
N GLY A 394 -15.87 -24.38 60.48
CA GLY A 394 -15.26 -25.68 60.69
C GLY A 394 -16.04 -26.57 61.65
N ARG A 395 -15.70 -27.85 61.65
CA ARG A 395 -15.78 -28.73 62.82
C ARG A 395 -14.86 -29.93 62.64
N LEU A 396 -14.18 -30.24 63.74
CA LEU A 396 -13.40 -31.44 64.04
C LEU A 396 -14.19 -32.74 63.78
N GLY A 397 -13.43 -33.79 63.50
CA GLY A 397 -13.86 -35.19 63.44
C GLY A 397 -12.73 -36.05 62.92
#